data_AF-A0A7Y4RNU6-F1
#
_entry.id   AF-A0A7Y4RNU6-F1
#
_cell.length_a   1.000
_cell.length_b   1.000
_cell.length_c   1.000
_cell.angle_alpha   90.00
_cell.angle_beta   90.00
_cell.angle_gamma   90.00
#
_symmetry.space_group_name_H-M   'P 1'
#
loop_
_entity.id
_entity.type
_entity.pdbx_description
1 polymer ?
#
loop_
_entity_poly.entity_id
_entity_poly.type
_entity_poly.pdbx_seq_one_letter_code
_entity_poly.pdbx_strand_id
1 'polypeptide(L)'
;CGTVRLLLGPAEGAEFDHPSSIIYYRVEEILAAHQVLVGRGVRFISAPHLVHRAGDREFWLADFRDSEENVMALASWRPAAA
;
A
#
# COMPACT_ATOMS: atom_id res chain seq x y z
N CYS A 1 1.43 -15.02 -8.60
CA CYS A 1 0.32 -14.94 -7.64
C CYS A 1 0.58 -15.99 -6.55
N GLY A 2 0.75 -15.56 -5.29
CA GLY A 2 1.34 -16.34 -4.19
C GLY A 2 0.34 -17.16 -3.35
N THR A 3 0.63 -17.30 -2.04
CA THR A 3 -0.11 -18.11 -1.06
C THR A 3 -1.23 -17.36 -0.32
N VAL A 4 -1.33 -16.05 -0.49
CA VAL A 4 -2.31 -15.22 0.21
C VAL A 4 -3.60 -15.15 -0.59
N ARG A 5 -4.73 -15.39 0.08
CA ARG A 5 -6.08 -15.19 -0.47
C ARG A 5 -6.76 -14.07 0.30
N LEU A 6 -7.25 -13.08 -0.44
CA LEU A 6 -8.04 -11.97 0.07
C LEU A 6 -9.45 -12.08 -0.53
N LEU A 7 -10.47 -12.07 0.33
CA LEU A 7 -11.87 -11.92 -0.09
C LEU A 7 -12.29 -10.49 0.24
N LEU A 8 -12.88 -9.82 -0.74
CA LEU A 8 -13.44 -8.48 -0.61
C LEU A 8 -14.88 -8.52 -1.08
N GLY A 9 -15.76 -7.83 -0.35
CA GLY A 9 -17.17 -7.73 -0.67
C GLY A 9 -17.81 -6.59 0.12
N PRO A 10 -19.06 -6.23 -0.23
CA PRO A 10 -19.85 -5.28 0.55
C PRO A 10 -20.00 -5.75 2.00
N ALA A 11 -20.18 -4.81 2.92
CA ALA A 11 -20.53 -5.13 4.31
C ALA A 11 -21.82 -5.96 4.35
N GLU A 12 -21.80 -7.06 5.10
CA GLU A 12 -22.95 -7.98 5.22
C GLU A 12 -24.05 -7.44 6.13
N GLY A 13 -23.76 -6.39 6.92
CA GLY A 13 -24.66 -5.77 7.89
C GLY A 13 -24.18 -4.36 8.30
N ALA A 14 -25.08 -3.58 8.88
CA ALA A 14 -24.81 -2.18 9.25
C ALA A 14 -23.72 -2.04 10.33
N GLU A 15 -23.55 -3.05 11.19
CA GLU A 15 -22.50 -3.11 12.19
C GLU A 15 -21.09 -3.23 11.60
N PHE A 16 -20.97 -3.65 10.33
CA PHE A 16 -19.71 -3.78 9.59
C PHE A 16 -19.51 -2.68 8.54
N ASP A 17 -20.49 -1.78 8.39
CA ASP A 17 -20.44 -0.66 7.45
C ASP A 17 -19.62 0.51 8.06
N HIS A 18 -18.31 0.29 8.12
CA HIS A 18 -17.33 1.28 8.58
C HIS A 18 -16.17 1.34 7.58
N PRO A 19 -15.32 2.39 7.63
CA PRO A 19 -14.15 2.48 6.77
C PRO A 19 -13.31 1.19 6.81
N SER A 20 -12.86 0.74 5.64
CA SER A 20 -12.08 -0.48 5.51
C SER A 20 -10.74 -0.37 6.24
N SER A 21 -10.20 -1.52 6.67
CA SER A 21 -8.79 -1.57 7.07
C SER A 21 -7.88 -1.31 5.85
N ILE A 22 -6.71 -0.72 6.10
CA ILE A 22 -5.71 -0.46 5.06
C ILE A 22 -4.89 -1.73 4.81
N ILE A 23 -4.79 -2.13 3.54
CA ILE A 23 -3.93 -3.25 3.12
C ILE A 23 -2.58 -2.71 2.64
N TYR A 24 -1.51 -3.21 3.26
CA TYR A 24 -0.14 -2.87 2.91
C TYR A 24 0.46 -3.95 2.02
N TYR A 25 0.61 -3.65 0.73
CA TYR A 25 1.26 -4.51 -0.24
C TYR A 25 2.78 -4.39 -0.11
N ARG A 26 3.42 -5.43 0.43
CA ARG A 26 4.87 -5.50 0.51
C ARG A 26 5.47 -5.61 -0.89
N VAL A 27 6.36 -4.67 -1.23
CA VAL A 27 7.14 -4.65 -2.47
C VAL A 27 8.62 -4.49 -2.16
N GLU A 28 9.48 -5.03 -3.02
CA GLU A 28 10.94 -4.88 -2.87
C GLU A 28 11.35 -3.44 -3.21
N GLU A 29 11.09 -2.98 -4.43
CA GLU A 29 11.44 -1.63 -4.90
C GLU A 29 10.21 -0.72 -5.03
N ILE A 30 9.96 0.09 -3.99
CA ILE A 30 8.76 0.93 -3.92
C ILE A 30 8.69 2.02 -5.00
N LEU A 31 9.84 2.58 -5.40
CA LEU A 31 9.89 3.62 -6.44
C LEU A 31 9.48 3.06 -7.80
N ALA A 32 9.99 1.87 -8.16
CA ALA A 32 9.65 1.19 -9.40
C ALA A 32 8.18 0.73 -9.40
N ALA A 33 7.71 0.13 -8.30
CA ALA A 33 6.33 -0.30 -8.17
C ALA A 33 5.35 0.87 -8.28
N HIS A 34 5.65 2.00 -7.62
CA HIS A 34 4.86 3.22 -7.72
C HIS A 34 4.80 3.74 -9.17
N GLN A 35 5.94 3.85 -9.85
CA GLN A 35 5.98 4.31 -11.26
C GLN A 35 5.15 3.41 -12.19
N VAL A 36 5.23 2.10 -12.03
CA VAL A 36 4.44 1.15 -12.82
C VAL A 36 2.94 1.37 -12.59
N LEU A 37 2.51 1.56 -11.35
CA LEU A 37 1.09 1.75 -11.03
C LEU A 37 0.57 3.13 -11.49
N VAL A 38 1.36 4.19 -11.34
CA VAL A 38 1.05 5.51 -11.91
C VAL A 38 0.90 5.42 -13.43
N GLY A 39 1.81 4.71 -14.11
CA GLY A 39 1.74 4.48 -15.55
C GLY A 39 0.50 3.69 -16.00
N ARG A 40 -0.15 2.96 -15.08
CA ARG A 40 -1.41 2.24 -15.28
C ARG A 40 -2.65 3.06 -14.88
N GLY A 41 -2.47 4.32 -14.47
CA GLY A 41 -3.56 5.22 -14.08
C GLY A 41 -4.00 5.12 -12.61
N VAL A 42 -3.25 4.43 -11.75
CA VAL A 42 -3.54 4.40 -10.31
C VAL A 42 -3.30 5.79 -9.71
N ARG A 43 -4.28 6.28 -8.93
CA ARG A 43 -4.21 7.58 -8.25
C ARG A 43 -3.60 7.41 -6.86
N PHE A 44 -2.37 7.90 -6.70
CA PHE A 44 -1.72 7.94 -5.40
C PHE A 44 -2.16 9.16 -4.60
N ILE A 45 -2.38 8.94 -3.31
CA ILE A 45 -2.59 9.97 -2.28
C ILE A 45 -1.24 10.54 -1.86
N SER A 46 -0.22 9.67 -1.73
CA SER A 46 1.15 10.05 -1.37
C SER A 46 2.15 9.36 -2.31
N ALA A 47 3.18 10.10 -2.72
CA ALA A 47 4.35 9.49 -3.37
C ALA A 47 5.12 8.63 -2.36
N PRO A 48 6.01 7.72 -2.81
CA PRO A 48 6.85 6.95 -1.90
C PRO A 48 7.63 7.85 -0.97
N HIS A 49 7.46 7.65 0.34
CA HIS A 49 8.09 8.46 1.37
C HIS A 49 8.49 7.59 2.56
N LEU A 50 9.54 8.02 3.25
CA LEU A 50 10.03 7.38 4.45
C LEU A 50 9.10 7.67 5.62
N VAL A 51 8.71 6.63 6.36
CA VAL A 51 7.85 6.77 7.55
C VAL A 51 8.52 6.31 8.84
N HIS A 52 9.56 5.47 8.76
CA HIS A 52 10.26 5.00 9.95
C HIS A 52 11.71 4.57 9.64
N ARG A 53 12.63 4.82 10.59
CA ARG A 53 14.02 4.34 10.54
C ARG A 53 14.28 3.34 11.65
N ALA A 54 14.86 2.19 11.30
CA ALA A 54 15.24 1.13 12.21
C ALA A 54 16.66 0.67 11.91
N GLY A 55 17.65 1.32 12.52
CA GLY A 55 19.06 0.99 12.35
C GLY A 55 19.53 1.16 10.90
N ASP A 56 19.94 0.06 10.29
CA ASP A 56 20.42 -0.03 8.90
C ASP A 56 19.27 -0.10 7.88
N ARG A 57 18.01 0.03 8.31
CA ARG A 57 16.83 -0.06 7.45
C ARG A 57 15.87 1.10 7.61
N GLU A 58 15.15 1.33 6.53
CA GLU A 58 14.15 2.35 6.38
C GLU A 58 12.84 1.73 5.92
N PHE A 59 11.74 2.08 6.55
CA PHE A 59 10.40 1.66 6.16
C PHE A 59 9.70 2.78 5.39
N TRP A 60 9.30 2.47 4.17
CA TRP A 60 8.72 3.39 3.22
C TRP A 60 7.27 2.99 2.90
N LEU A 61 6.42 4.01 2.72
CA LEU A 61 5.03 3.86 2.31
C LEU A 61 4.69 4.70 1.08
N ALA A 62 3.68 4.28 0.32
CA ALA A 62 3.04 5.07 -0.72
C ALA A 62 1.55 4.69 -0.78
N ASP A 63 0.67 5.62 -0.42
CA ASP A 63 -0.76 5.39 -0.26
C ASP A 63 -1.51 5.71 -1.56
N PHE A 64 -2.50 4.91 -1.90
CA PHE A 64 -3.34 5.07 -3.09
C PHE A 64 -4.77 4.60 -2.83
N ARG A 65 -5.68 4.91 -3.77
CA ARG A 65 -7.04 4.39 -3.74
C ARG A 65 -7.23 3.29 -4.78
N ASP A 66 -7.94 2.23 -4.41
CA ASP A 66 -8.44 1.23 -5.36
C ASP A 66 -9.68 1.75 -6.13
N SER A 67 -10.32 0.88 -6.92
CA SER A 67 -11.52 1.21 -7.70
C SER A 67 -12.75 1.55 -6.86
N GLU A 68 -12.78 1.07 -5.61
CA GLU A 68 -13.87 1.24 -4.65
C GLU A 68 -13.59 2.38 -3.66
N GLU A 69 -12.53 3.16 -3.92
CA GLU A 69 -12.05 4.27 -3.10
C GLU A 69 -11.49 3.87 -1.72
N ASN A 70 -11.22 2.58 -1.49
CA ASN A 70 -10.54 2.13 -0.28
C ASN A 70 -9.08 2.61 -0.28
N VAL A 71 -8.56 2.98 0.89
CA VAL A 71 -7.15 3.36 1.04
C VAL A 71 -6.28 2.11 1.15
N MET A 72 -5.32 2.00 0.25
CA MET A 72 -4.31 0.94 0.19
C MET A 72 -2.91 1.56 0.23
N ALA A 73 -1.89 0.77 0.56
CA ALA A 73 -0.52 1.26 0.58
C ALA A 73 0.45 0.26 -0.06
N LEU A 74 1.43 0.76 -0.80
CA LEU A 74 2.68 0.02 -1.03
C LEU A 74 3.58 0.17 0.19
N ALA A 75 4.25 -0.89 0.59
CA ALA A 75 5.17 -0.89 1.73
C ALA A 75 6.50 -1.55 1.35
N SER A 76 7.62 -0.93 1.72
CA SER A 76 8.95 -1.51 1.49
C SER A 76 9.88 -1.23 2.65
N TRP A 77 10.60 -2.28 3.06
CA TRP A 77 11.78 -2.15 3.90
C TRP A 77 13.01 -2.08 3.01
N ARG A 78 13.72 -0.96 3.06
CA ARG A 78 14.91 -0.68 2.25
C ARG A 78 16.13 -0.52 3.16
N PRO A 79 17.35 -0.76 2.68
CA PRO A 79 18.55 -0.30 3.39
C PRO A 79 18.48 1.21 3.61
N ALA A 80 18.94 1.68 4.77
CA ALA A 80 19.09 3.10 5.02
C ALA A 80 20.13 3.70 4.07
N ALA A 81 19.88 4.92 3.59
CA ALA A 81 20.91 5.68 2.88
C ALA A 81 22.09 5.95 3.83
N ALA A 82 23.31 5.79 3.32
CA ALA A 82 24.55 6.07 4.05
C ALA A 82 24.70 7.57 4.37
#